data_AF-A0A6L3AGV3-F1
#
_entry.id   AF-A0A6L3AGV3-F1
#
_cell.length_a   1.000
_cell.length_b   1.000
_cell.length_c   1.000
_cell.angle_alpha   90.00
_cell.angle_beta   90.00
_cell.angle_gamma   90.00
#
_symmetry.space_group_name_H-M   'P 1'
#
loop_
_entity.id
_entity.type
_entity.pdbx_description
1 polymer ?
#
loop_
_entity_poly.entity_id
_entity_poly.type
_entity_poly.pdbx_seq_one_letter_code
_entity_poly.pdbx_strand_id
1 'polypeptide(L)'
;MRQNNTLATDFIVISETLNRVIRIEYQKYLYERNLKDDDYKFKEYRDSSDGKEVLNDIHTIVKSKILTKFSIIGKTFQKSDIETFLSVDSLDFSDKAILSLCKESNCILLTNDKDFAESDIEILTSHPVLLKNNE
;
A
#
# COMPACT_ATOMS: atom_id res chain seq x y z
N MET A 1 10.22 19.01 -5.73
CA MET A 1 11.16 17.88 -5.83
C MET A 1 12.30 18.33 -6.74
N ARG A 2 13.55 18.16 -6.35
CA ARG A 2 14.74 18.73 -7.04
C ARG A 2 15.30 17.83 -8.14
N GLN A 3 14.81 16.60 -8.27
CA GLN A 3 15.12 15.68 -9.35
C GLN A 3 13.82 15.42 -10.12
N ASN A 4 13.86 15.52 -11.44
CA ASN A 4 12.70 15.48 -12.34
C ASN A 4 12.15 14.04 -12.49
N ASN A 5 12.12 13.28 -11.39
CA ASN A 5 11.66 11.89 -11.36
C ASN A 5 10.14 11.87 -11.31
N THR A 6 9.54 11.11 -12.21
CA THR A 6 8.09 10.84 -12.19
C THR A 6 7.80 9.85 -11.08
N LEU A 7 6.96 10.23 -10.13
CA LEU A 7 6.43 9.31 -9.13
C LEU A 7 5.16 8.67 -9.68
N ALA A 8 5.04 7.36 -9.56
CA ALA A 8 3.87 6.60 -9.97
C ALA A 8 3.26 5.85 -8.78
N THR A 9 1.94 5.69 -8.81
CA THR A 9 1.19 4.83 -7.89
C THR A 9 0.02 4.23 -8.64
N ASP A 10 -0.57 3.18 -8.09
CA ASP A 10 -1.78 2.57 -8.64
C ASP A 10 -2.89 2.47 -7.60
N PHE A 11 -4.03 1.94 -8.04
CA PHE A 11 -5.22 1.77 -7.20
C PHE A 11 -4.99 0.81 -6.02
N ILE A 12 -4.23 -0.27 -6.21
CA ILE A 12 -3.95 -1.29 -5.18
C ILE A 12 -3.21 -0.64 -4.01
N VAL A 13 -2.09 0.07 -4.29
CA VAL A 13 -1.32 0.78 -3.27
C VAL A 13 -2.17 1.81 -2.52
N ILE A 14 -3.00 2.59 -3.24
CA ILE A 14 -3.90 3.57 -2.60
C ILE A 14 -4.92 2.86 -1.71
N SER A 15 -5.57 1.80 -2.20
CA SER A 15 -6.60 1.04 -1.47
C SER A 15 -6.04 0.45 -0.18
N GLU A 16 -4.85 -0.16 -0.24
CA GLU A 16 -4.18 -0.71 0.93
C GLU A 16 -3.80 0.38 1.93
N THR A 17 -3.26 1.51 1.45
CA THR A 17 -2.93 2.65 2.29
C THR A 17 -4.15 3.16 3.04
N LEU A 18 -5.28 3.37 2.35
CA LEU A 18 -6.54 3.80 2.96
C LEU A 18 -6.99 2.83 4.07
N ASN A 19 -7.00 1.54 3.76
CA ASN A 19 -7.41 0.49 4.70
C ASN A 19 -6.46 0.39 5.90
N ARG A 20 -5.15 0.54 5.69
CA ARG A 20 -4.17 0.46 6.76
C ARG A 20 -4.27 1.66 7.70
N VAL A 21 -4.40 2.88 7.15
CA VAL A 21 -4.48 4.10 7.96
C VAL A 21 -5.74 4.08 8.85
N ILE A 22 -6.92 3.76 8.31
CA ILE A 22 -8.15 3.70 9.14
C ILE A 22 -8.07 2.61 10.22
N ARG A 23 -7.37 1.50 9.95
CA ARG A 23 -7.13 0.44 10.95
C ARG A 23 -6.20 0.92 12.07
N ILE A 24 -5.19 1.72 11.74
CA ILE A 24 -4.29 2.33 12.73
C ILE A 24 -5.08 3.30 13.62
N GLU A 25 -5.89 4.18 13.05
CA GLU A 25 -6.69 5.14 13.82
C GLU A 25 -7.74 4.46 14.70
N TYR A 26 -8.33 3.36 14.23
CA TYR A 26 -9.19 2.50 15.06
C TYR A 26 -8.44 1.94 16.28
N GLN A 27 -7.22 1.42 16.10
CA GLN A 27 -6.44 0.89 17.22
C GLN A 27 -6.05 1.98 18.22
N LYS A 28 -5.75 3.19 17.75
CA LYS A 28 -5.54 4.37 18.61
C LYS A 28 -6.80 4.72 19.39
N TYR A 29 -7.95 4.78 18.72
CA TYR A 29 -9.24 5.05 19.34
C TYR A 29 -9.54 4.09 20.50
N LEU A 30 -9.29 2.80 20.30
CA LEU A 30 -9.45 1.78 21.35
C LEU A 30 -8.48 2.02 22.52
N TYR A 31 -7.21 2.22 22.21
CA TYR A 31 -6.16 2.46 23.21
C TYR A 31 -6.48 3.68 24.10
N GLU A 32 -6.86 4.80 23.51
CA GLU A 32 -7.19 6.05 24.22
C GLU A 32 -8.41 5.89 25.14
N ARG A 33 -9.32 4.97 24.81
CA ARG A 33 -10.55 4.71 25.57
C ARG A 33 -10.45 3.47 26.46
N ASN A 34 -9.27 2.85 26.53
CA ASN A 34 -9.03 1.60 27.25
C ASN A 34 -10.02 0.48 26.86
N LEU A 35 -10.36 0.42 25.57
CA LEU A 35 -11.20 -0.60 24.96
C LEU A 35 -10.33 -1.64 24.24
N LYS A 36 -10.88 -2.84 24.03
CA LYS A 36 -10.31 -3.88 23.17
C LYS A 36 -11.19 -4.09 21.94
N ASP A 37 -10.65 -4.81 20.96
CA ASP A 37 -11.38 -5.21 19.75
C ASP A 37 -12.69 -5.98 20.03
N ASP A 38 -12.81 -6.60 21.20
CA ASP A 38 -14.04 -7.28 21.63
C ASP A 38 -15.09 -6.33 22.22
N ASP A 39 -14.67 -5.19 22.72
CA ASP A 39 -15.55 -4.19 23.33
C ASP A 39 -16.18 -3.27 22.29
N TYR A 40 -15.48 -3.01 21.18
CA TYR A 40 -15.97 -2.09 20.15
C TYR A 40 -15.43 -2.47 18.77
N LYS A 41 -16.29 -3.00 17.89
CA LYS A 41 -15.83 -3.56 16.62
C LYS A 41 -15.44 -2.48 15.61
N PHE A 42 -14.44 -2.77 14.78
CA PHE A 42 -13.98 -1.85 13.72
C PHE A 42 -15.11 -1.29 12.84
N LYS A 43 -16.12 -2.10 12.50
CA LYS A 43 -17.23 -1.63 11.67
C LYS A 43 -18.04 -0.55 12.38
N GLU A 44 -18.26 -0.70 13.69
CA GLU A 44 -18.94 0.30 14.52
C GLU A 44 -18.13 1.59 14.59
N TYR A 45 -16.81 1.49 14.79
CA TYR A 45 -15.90 2.63 14.72
C TYR A 45 -15.96 3.34 13.36
N ARG A 46 -15.86 2.58 12.26
CA ARG A 46 -15.87 3.15 10.90
C ARG A 46 -17.16 3.92 10.61
N ASP A 47 -18.29 3.45 11.15
CA ASP A 47 -19.59 4.08 10.96
C ASP A 47 -19.88 5.21 11.98
N SER A 48 -19.03 5.37 13.01
CA SER A 48 -19.11 6.43 14.01
C SER A 48 -18.74 7.82 13.45
N SER A 49 -18.98 8.87 14.24
CA SER A 49 -18.52 10.22 13.89
C SER A 49 -16.99 10.30 13.80
N ASP A 50 -16.29 9.72 14.77
CA ASP A 50 -14.82 9.71 14.81
C ASP A 50 -14.25 8.99 13.57
N GLY A 51 -14.78 7.82 13.23
CA GLY A 51 -14.30 7.06 12.06
C GLY A 51 -14.58 7.77 10.73
N LYS A 52 -15.73 8.45 10.60
CA LYS A 52 -16.07 9.24 9.40
C LYS A 52 -15.20 10.49 9.26
N GLU A 53 -14.88 11.16 10.36
CA GLU A 53 -13.95 12.29 10.37
C GLU A 53 -12.57 11.86 9.88
N VAL A 54 -12.02 10.78 10.44
CA VAL A 54 -10.76 10.20 9.99
C VAL A 54 -10.80 9.83 8.50
N LEU A 55 -11.86 9.18 8.02
CA LEU A 55 -11.98 8.85 6.60
C LEU A 55 -11.97 10.09 5.70
N ASN A 56 -12.63 11.17 6.12
CA ASN A 56 -12.62 12.44 5.37
C ASN A 56 -11.23 13.08 5.32
N ASP A 57 -10.48 13.02 6.41
CA ASP A 57 -9.11 13.50 6.47
C ASP A 57 -8.20 12.70 5.54
N ILE A 58 -8.29 11.37 5.59
CA ILE A 58 -7.55 10.48 4.70
C ILE A 58 -7.89 10.81 3.24
N HIS A 59 -9.18 10.94 2.89
CA HIS A 59 -9.60 11.30 1.53
C HIS A 59 -9.04 12.66 1.09
N THR A 60 -9.00 13.63 1.99
CA THR A 60 -8.46 14.97 1.72
C THR A 60 -6.96 14.91 1.44
N ILE A 61 -6.21 14.11 2.21
CA ILE A 61 -4.78 13.88 1.99
C ILE A 61 -4.54 13.22 0.63
N VAL A 62 -5.27 12.14 0.31
CA VAL A 62 -5.13 11.45 -0.98
C VAL A 62 -5.38 12.42 -2.14
N LYS A 63 -6.49 13.17 -2.11
CA LYS A 63 -6.84 14.13 -3.16
C LYS A 63 -5.82 15.26 -3.31
N SER A 64 -5.39 15.85 -2.19
CA SER A 64 -4.58 17.07 -2.23
C SER A 64 -3.07 16.81 -2.33
N LYS A 65 -2.59 15.64 -1.90
CA LYS A 65 -1.15 15.33 -1.82
C LYS A 65 -0.71 14.18 -2.72
N ILE A 66 -1.52 13.14 -2.89
CA ILE A 66 -1.15 11.97 -3.68
C ILE A 66 -1.54 12.19 -5.15
N LEU A 67 -2.82 12.42 -5.42
CA LEU A 67 -3.33 12.57 -6.79
C LEU A 67 -2.76 13.79 -7.53
N THR A 68 -2.23 14.78 -6.81
CA THR A 68 -1.59 15.97 -7.39
C THR A 68 -0.10 15.78 -7.72
N LYS A 69 0.54 14.72 -7.21
CA LYS A 69 1.99 14.51 -7.30
C LYS A 69 2.39 13.21 -8.00
N PHE A 70 1.50 12.22 -8.00
CA PHE A 70 1.77 10.90 -8.58
C PHE A 70 1.01 10.74 -9.89
N SER A 71 1.69 10.19 -10.89
CA SER A 71 1.03 9.62 -12.06
C SER A 71 0.28 8.36 -11.64
N ILE A 72 -1.01 8.30 -11.96
CA ILE A 72 -1.81 7.10 -11.72
C ILE A 72 -1.61 6.14 -12.89
N ILE A 73 -0.98 5.01 -12.59
CA ILE A 73 -0.78 3.91 -13.54
C ILE A 73 -1.70 2.75 -13.19
N GLY A 74 -1.84 1.80 -14.12
CA GLY A 74 -2.68 0.63 -13.89
C GLY A 74 -2.42 -0.44 -14.94
N LYS A 75 -2.85 -1.66 -14.60
CA LYS A 75 -2.74 -2.85 -15.44
C LYS A 75 -4.10 -3.54 -15.47
N THR A 76 -4.47 -4.03 -16.65
CA THR A 76 -5.60 -4.95 -16.77
C THR A 76 -5.08 -6.37 -16.55
N PHE A 77 -5.55 -7.02 -15.49
CA PHE A 77 -5.18 -8.39 -15.18
C PHE A 77 -6.07 -9.38 -15.96
N GLN A 78 -5.42 -10.28 -16.68
CA GLN A 78 -6.05 -11.42 -17.33
C GLN A 78 -6.16 -12.60 -16.36
N LYS A 79 -6.95 -13.61 -16.72
CA LYS A 79 -7.06 -14.85 -15.93
C LYS A 79 -5.69 -15.50 -15.69
N SER A 80 -4.82 -15.50 -16.70
CA SER A 80 -3.46 -16.03 -16.59
C SER A 80 -2.58 -15.28 -15.59
N ASP A 81 -2.76 -13.96 -15.45
CA ASP A 81 -2.06 -13.20 -14.42
C ASP A 81 -2.53 -13.67 -13.04
N ILE A 82 -3.85 -13.77 -12.84
CA ILE A 82 -4.45 -14.22 -11.58
C ILE A 82 -3.98 -15.63 -11.22
N GLU A 83 -4.00 -16.55 -12.19
CA GLU A 83 -3.50 -17.92 -12.01
C GLU A 83 -2.04 -17.94 -11.59
N THR A 84 -1.22 -17.04 -12.15
CA THR A 84 0.20 -16.90 -11.78
C THR A 84 0.34 -16.35 -10.35
N PHE A 85 -0.53 -15.44 -9.92
CA PHE A 85 -0.47 -14.86 -8.57
C PHE A 85 -0.90 -15.84 -7.47
N LEU A 86 -1.67 -16.87 -7.82
CA LEU A 86 -2.10 -17.95 -6.92
C LEU A 86 -0.99 -18.98 -6.63
N SER A 87 0.26 -18.55 -6.62
CA SER A 87 1.40 -19.31 -6.07
C SER A 87 1.54 -19.07 -4.55
N VAL A 88 2.15 -20.03 -3.84
CA VAL A 88 2.55 -19.84 -2.45
C VAL A 88 4.04 -19.47 -2.43
N ASP A 89 4.34 -18.23 -2.09
CA ASP A 89 5.70 -17.68 -1.97
C ASP A 89 5.71 -16.57 -0.90
N SER A 90 6.78 -15.77 -0.82
CA SER A 90 6.91 -14.71 0.19
C SER A 90 6.01 -13.51 -0.05
N LEU A 91 5.57 -13.29 -1.29
CA LEU A 91 4.75 -12.14 -1.64
C LEU A 91 3.27 -12.46 -1.46
N ASP A 92 2.51 -11.48 -0.95
CA ASP A 92 1.07 -11.61 -0.94
C ASP A 92 0.47 -11.41 -2.36
N PHE A 93 -0.85 -11.63 -2.48
CA PHE A 93 -1.51 -11.52 -3.78
C PHE A 93 -1.43 -10.09 -4.37
N SER A 94 -1.51 -9.07 -3.53
CA SER A 94 -1.45 -7.67 -3.93
C SER A 94 -0.03 -7.26 -4.30
N ASP A 95 0.98 -7.74 -3.57
CA ASP A 95 2.39 -7.55 -3.88
C ASP A 95 2.74 -8.08 -5.27
N LYS A 96 2.23 -9.26 -5.63
CA LYS A 96 2.43 -9.83 -6.98
C LYS A 96 1.80 -8.99 -8.07
N ALA A 97 0.61 -8.44 -7.81
CA ALA A 97 -0.07 -7.54 -8.73
C ALA A 97 0.72 -6.22 -8.92
N ILE A 98 1.24 -5.65 -7.83
CA ILE A 98 2.10 -4.45 -7.84
C ILE A 98 3.40 -4.74 -8.61
N LEU A 99 4.08 -5.85 -8.30
CA LEU A 99 5.30 -6.28 -8.99
C LEU A 99 5.06 -6.42 -10.50
N SER A 100 3.97 -7.11 -10.88
CA SER A 100 3.59 -7.31 -12.29
C SER A 100 3.32 -5.99 -13.01
N LEU A 101 2.64 -5.04 -12.36
CA LEU A 101 2.40 -3.70 -12.89
C LEU A 101 3.71 -2.90 -13.05
N CYS A 102 4.58 -2.92 -12.04
CA CYS A 102 5.86 -2.21 -12.09
C CYS A 102 6.75 -2.74 -13.23
N LYS A 103 6.81 -4.06 -13.42
CA LYS A 103 7.54 -4.67 -14.55
C LYS A 103 6.98 -4.23 -15.90
N GLU A 104 5.66 -4.28 -16.08
CA GLU A 104 5.00 -3.87 -17.34
C GLU A 104 5.20 -2.38 -17.65
N SER A 105 5.23 -1.55 -16.60
CA SER A 105 5.39 -0.10 -16.71
C SER A 105 6.85 0.37 -16.66
N ASN A 106 7.82 -0.56 -16.66
CA ASN A 106 9.26 -0.28 -16.53
C ASN A 106 9.59 0.68 -15.36
N CYS A 107 8.98 0.43 -14.20
CA CYS A 107 9.16 1.23 -12.99
C CYS A 107 10.23 0.61 -12.08
N ILE A 108 10.92 1.48 -11.32
CA ILE A 108 11.70 1.07 -10.14
C ILE A 108 10.74 0.98 -8.95
N LEU A 109 10.74 -0.16 -8.25
CA LEU A 109 9.86 -0.37 -7.10
C LEU A 109 10.40 0.34 -5.87
N LEU A 110 9.69 1.34 -5.35
CA LEU A 110 10.00 1.98 -4.08
C LEU A 110 9.35 1.20 -2.94
N THR A 111 10.13 0.43 -2.18
CA THR A 111 9.62 -0.32 -1.03
C THR A 111 10.68 -0.50 0.06
N ASN A 112 10.22 -0.61 1.31
CA ASN A 112 11.04 -1.08 2.43
C ASN A 112 10.61 -2.48 2.89
N ASP A 113 9.70 -3.13 2.15
CA ASP A 113 9.21 -4.44 2.49
C ASP A 113 10.21 -5.52 2.07
N LYS A 114 10.71 -6.25 3.07
CA LYS A 114 11.71 -7.30 2.91
C LYS A 114 11.19 -8.48 2.08
N ASP A 115 9.88 -8.66 1.95
CA ASP A 115 9.31 -9.82 1.27
C ASP A 115 9.58 -9.77 -0.25
N PHE A 116 9.96 -8.60 -0.77
CA PHE A 116 10.46 -8.37 -2.13
C PHE A 116 11.95 -8.71 -2.34
N ALA A 117 12.68 -9.21 -1.33
CA ALA A 117 14.13 -9.44 -1.43
C ALA A 117 14.57 -10.34 -2.59
N GLU A 118 13.73 -11.31 -2.94
CA GLU A 118 13.97 -12.27 -4.03
C GLU A 118 13.24 -11.89 -5.33
N SER A 119 12.65 -10.69 -5.39
CA SER A 119 11.93 -10.21 -6.57
C SER A 119 12.89 -9.76 -7.66
N ASP A 120 12.68 -10.26 -8.87
CA ASP A 120 13.41 -9.84 -10.07
C ASP A 120 12.93 -8.46 -10.57
N ILE A 121 13.20 -7.40 -9.81
CA ILE A 121 12.90 -6.01 -10.17
C ILE A 121 13.92 -5.06 -9.52
N GLU A 122 14.18 -3.91 -10.15
CA GLU A 122 14.98 -2.87 -9.51
C GLU A 122 14.22 -2.25 -8.33
N ILE A 123 14.84 -2.22 -7.15
CA ILE A 123 14.25 -1.72 -5.91
C ILE A 123 14.98 -0.48 -5.42
N LEU A 124 14.23 0.59 -5.17
CA LEU A 124 14.68 1.74 -4.40
C LEU A 124 14.25 1.55 -2.94
N THR A 125 15.21 1.46 -2.02
CA THR A 125 14.94 1.12 -0.63
C THR A 125 15.92 1.76 0.36
N SER A 126 15.50 1.84 1.61
CA SER A 126 16.36 2.12 2.76
C SER A 126 16.50 0.92 3.70
N HIS A 127 15.89 -0.22 3.38
CA HIS A 127 15.87 -1.40 4.23
C HIS A 127 17.21 -2.16 4.16
N PRO A 128 17.93 -2.36 5.28
CA PRO A 128 19.28 -2.94 5.25
C PRO A 128 19.39 -4.33 4.64
N VAL A 129 18.34 -5.16 4.73
CA VAL A 129 18.34 -6.51 4.12
C VAL A 129 18.31 -6.41 2.60
N LEU A 130 17.53 -5.49 2.04
CA LEU A 130 17.37 -5.35 0.59
C LEU A 130 18.60 -4.70 -0.06
N LEU A 131 19.34 -3.88 0.70
CA LEU A 131 20.58 -3.25 0.22
C LEU A 131 21.75 -4.23 0.04
N LYS A 132 21.73 -5.37 0.75
CA LYS A 132 22.83 -6.35 0.73
C LYS A 132 22.84 -7.26 -0.50
N ASN A 133 21.76 -7.28 -1.27
CA ASN A 133 21.62 -8.15 -2.45
C ASN A 133 22.21 -7.53 -3.73
N ASN A 134 22.85 -6.37 -3.64
CA ASN A 134 23.44 -5.64 -4.77
C ASN A 134 25.00 -5.70 -4.83
N GLU A 135 25.63 -6.62 -4.09
CA GLU A 135 27.09 -6.88 -4.14
C GLU A 135 27.43 -8.20 -4.84
#